data_AF-A0A151R205-F1
#
_entry.id   AF-A0A151R205-F1
#
_cell.length_a   1.000
_cell.length_b   1.000
_cell.length_c   1.000
_cell.angle_alpha   90.00
_cell.angle_beta   90.00
_cell.angle_gamma   90.00
#
_symmetry.space_group_name_H-M   'P 1'
#
loop_
_entity.id
_entity.type
_entity.pdbx_description
1 polymer ?
#
loop_
_entity_poly.entity_id
_entity_poly.type
_entity_poly.pdbx_seq_one_letter_code
_entity_poly.pdbx_strand_id
1 'polypeptide(L)'
;MKEGSRHYSRFEAITAHIWRCASKARELDEKQPTLVRFNVDIRNRLIPPLPRNYFGNALVATVTPKCYAGEIMSKPLSYAAQKVREANEMVSNEYIRSQSEAVLGQEHLDCIKAFFMGQGERSLAHFPGNPNIQITSWMNLPVYEADFGWGKPIYFGLGYVNSHDRALILLSPEGDGSVIVSIHFQIAHMQLFKKLFYEDYSKL
;
A
#
# COMPACT_ATOMS: atom_id res chain seq x y z
N MET A 1 11.49 -21.48 -2.13
CA MET A 1 11.09 -20.55 -3.23
C MET A 1 10.67 -21.41 -4.40
N LYS A 2 9.52 -21.16 -5.05
CA LYS A 2 9.24 -21.83 -6.33
C LYS A 2 10.31 -21.39 -7.34
N GLU A 3 10.91 -22.35 -8.03
CA GLU A 3 11.93 -22.13 -9.06
C GLU A 3 11.41 -21.12 -10.10
N GLY A 4 12.18 -20.07 -10.39
CA GLY A 4 11.81 -19.00 -11.35
C GLY A 4 11.12 -17.76 -10.78
N SER A 5 10.91 -17.63 -9.46
CA SER A 5 10.30 -16.43 -8.88
C SER A 5 11.31 -15.28 -8.68
N ARG A 6 11.01 -14.08 -9.19
CA ARG A 6 11.82 -12.87 -8.96
C ARG A 6 11.97 -12.55 -7.47
N HIS A 7 13.07 -11.90 -7.10
CA HIS A 7 13.25 -11.33 -5.76
C HIS A 7 12.09 -10.38 -5.38
N TYR A 8 11.83 -10.26 -4.07
CA TYR A 8 10.84 -9.31 -3.58
C TYR A 8 11.24 -7.88 -3.92
N SER A 9 10.28 -7.10 -4.41
CA SER A 9 10.51 -5.68 -4.66
C SER A 9 10.66 -4.94 -3.33
N ARG A 10 11.28 -3.75 -3.36
CA ARG A 10 11.34 -2.86 -2.19
C ARG A 10 9.95 -2.63 -1.60
N PHE A 11 8.96 -2.39 -2.46
CA PHE A 11 7.58 -2.22 -2.02
C PHE A 11 7.04 -3.45 -1.29
N GLU A 12 7.24 -4.66 -1.84
CA GLU A 12 6.77 -5.91 -1.21
C GLU A 12 7.41 -6.13 0.17
N ALA A 13 8.73 -5.93 0.27
CA ALA A 13 9.47 -6.12 1.51
C ALA A 13 9.10 -5.08 2.59
N ILE A 14 9.10 -3.79 2.24
CA ILE A 14 8.78 -2.71 3.17
C ILE A 14 7.32 -2.81 3.64
N THR A 15 6.39 -3.10 2.72
CA THR A 15 4.97 -3.27 3.04
C THR A 15 4.76 -4.45 4.00
N ALA A 16 5.43 -5.57 3.76
CA ALA A 16 5.41 -6.72 4.66
C ALA A 16 5.93 -6.38 6.06
N HIS A 17 7.04 -5.62 6.13
CA HIS A 17 7.65 -5.20 7.39
C HIS A 17 6.73 -4.27 8.19
N ILE A 18 6.16 -3.26 7.53
CA ILE A 18 5.18 -2.34 8.13
C ILE A 18 3.96 -3.12 8.64
N TRP A 19 3.43 -4.06 7.84
CA TRP A 19 2.27 -4.85 8.22
C TRP A 19 2.53 -5.67 9.49
N ARG A 20 3.66 -6.38 9.55
CA ARG A 20 4.07 -7.13 10.74
C ARG A 20 4.23 -6.23 11.96
N CYS A 21 4.94 -5.12 11.82
CA CYS A 21 5.17 -4.19 12.94
C CYS A 21 3.84 -3.60 13.44
N ALA A 22 2.93 -3.26 12.53
CA ALA A 22 1.60 -2.77 12.89
C ALA A 22 0.76 -3.84 13.61
N SER A 23 0.78 -5.10 13.16
CA SER A 23 0.08 -6.20 13.83
C SER A 23 0.62 -6.45 15.24
N LYS A 24 1.95 -6.45 15.41
CA LYS A 24 2.60 -6.60 16.73
C LYS A 24 2.30 -5.40 17.64
N ALA A 25 2.40 -4.18 17.14
CA ALA A 25 2.21 -2.96 17.93
C ALA A 25 0.78 -2.76 18.42
N ARG A 26 -0.20 -3.31 17.69
CA ARG A 26 -1.61 -3.34 18.07
C ARG A 26 -1.97 -4.51 18.97
N GLU A 27 -1.02 -5.41 19.24
CA GLU A 27 -1.24 -6.61 20.06
C GLU A 27 -2.43 -7.43 19.57
N LEU A 28 -2.54 -7.59 18.23
CA LEU A 28 -3.67 -8.29 17.64
C LEU A 28 -3.69 -9.75 18.09
N ASP A 29 -4.89 -10.25 18.41
CA ASP A 29 -5.12 -11.67 18.66
C ASP A 29 -4.66 -12.51 17.46
N GLU A 30 -4.11 -13.70 17.71
CA GLU A 30 -3.56 -14.55 16.65
C GLU A 30 -4.59 -14.89 15.57
N LYS A 31 -5.86 -15.02 15.94
CA LYS A 31 -6.99 -15.34 15.05
C LYS A 31 -7.66 -14.09 14.46
N GLN A 32 -7.18 -12.89 14.77
CA GLN A 32 -7.69 -11.65 14.19
C GLN A 32 -7.38 -11.59 12.69
N PRO A 33 -8.39 -11.50 11.80
CA PRO A 33 -8.15 -11.22 10.39
C PRO A 33 -7.53 -9.83 10.20
N THR A 34 -6.53 -9.75 9.33
CA THR A 34 -5.87 -8.50 8.94
C THR A 34 -5.50 -8.54 7.46
N LEU A 35 -5.45 -7.36 6.81
CA LEU A 35 -5.02 -7.18 5.43
C LEU A 35 -4.27 -5.87 5.23
N VAL A 36 -3.51 -5.79 4.14
CA VAL A 36 -2.94 -4.54 3.64
C VAL A 36 -3.74 -4.07 2.44
N ARG A 37 -4.09 -2.79 2.42
CA ARG A 37 -4.69 -2.10 1.27
C ARG A 37 -3.65 -1.24 0.57
N PHE A 38 -3.58 -1.32 -0.76
CA PHE A 38 -2.71 -0.45 -1.56
C PHE A 38 -3.30 -0.22 -2.95
N ASN A 39 -2.69 0.72 -3.69
CA ASN A 39 -3.09 1.02 -5.05
C ASN A 39 -2.04 0.51 -6.05
N VAL A 40 -2.52 0.03 -7.19
CA VAL A 40 -1.70 -0.48 -8.28
C VAL A 40 -1.84 0.45 -9.49
N ASP A 41 -0.72 0.88 -10.07
CA ASP A 41 -0.71 1.55 -11.37
C ASP A 41 -1.02 0.54 -12.47
N ILE A 42 -2.11 0.80 -13.20
CA ILE A 42 -2.63 -0.08 -14.24
C ILE A 42 -2.27 0.36 -15.66
N ARG A 43 -1.56 1.49 -15.85
CA ARG A 43 -1.23 2.03 -17.18
C ARG A 43 -0.58 1.01 -18.09
N ASN A 44 0.39 0.27 -17.56
CA ASN A 44 1.14 -0.74 -18.30
C ASN A 44 0.54 -2.16 -18.19
N ARG A 45 -0.63 -2.30 -17.53
CA ARG A 45 -1.27 -3.60 -17.30
C ARG A 45 -2.48 -3.84 -18.19
N LEU A 46 -3.05 -2.78 -18.76
CA LEU A 46 -4.09 -2.87 -19.76
C LEU A 46 -3.52 -3.38 -21.08
N ILE A 47 -4.35 -4.06 -21.86
CA ILE A 47 -4.01 -4.52 -23.21
C ILE A 47 -5.05 -3.90 -24.17
N PRO A 48 -4.67 -2.93 -25.02
CA PRO A 48 -3.35 -2.29 -25.08
C PRO A 48 -3.04 -1.41 -23.85
N PRO A 49 -1.75 -1.14 -23.55
CA PRO A 49 -1.36 -0.20 -22.49
C PRO A 49 -1.93 1.20 -22.72
N LEU A 50 -2.13 1.95 -21.64
CA LEU A 50 -2.50 3.36 -21.76
C LEU A 50 -1.36 4.17 -22.41
N PRO A 51 -1.68 5.25 -23.13
CA PRO A 51 -0.67 6.15 -23.68
C PRO A 51 0.31 6.63 -22.60
N ARG A 52 1.59 6.79 -22.96
CA ARG A 52 2.64 7.25 -22.04
C ARG A 52 2.30 8.57 -21.35
N ASN A 53 1.60 9.46 -22.05
CA ASN A 53 1.15 10.76 -21.60
C ASN A 53 -0.32 10.77 -21.13
N TYR A 54 -0.89 9.61 -20.80
CA TYR A 54 -2.26 9.52 -20.28
C TYR A 54 -2.43 10.41 -19.04
N PHE A 55 -3.34 11.37 -19.15
CA PHE A 55 -3.65 12.34 -18.11
C PHE A 55 -5.00 12.00 -17.47
N GLY A 56 -4.94 11.32 -16.32
CA GLY A 56 -6.11 10.86 -15.59
C GLY A 56 -5.75 9.84 -14.49
N ASN A 57 -6.77 9.37 -13.78
CA ASN A 57 -6.63 8.32 -12.79
C ASN A 57 -6.52 6.95 -13.47
N ALA A 58 -5.41 6.25 -13.22
CA ALA A 58 -5.18 4.88 -13.68
C ALA A 58 -4.62 4.04 -12.53
N LEU A 59 -5.35 4.05 -11.41
CA LEU A 59 -5.04 3.30 -10.20
C LEU A 59 -6.20 2.39 -9.85
N VAL A 60 -5.90 1.14 -9.49
CA VAL A 60 -6.87 0.20 -8.93
C VAL A 60 -6.50 -0.08 -7.48
N ALA A 61 -7.48 0.07 -6.58
CA ALA A 61 -7.33 -0.31 -5.19
C ALA A 61 -7.42 -1.84 -5.07
N THR A 62 -6.46 -2.44 -4.38
CA THR A 62 -6.43 -3.89 -4.10
C THR A 62 -6.12 -4.14 -2.62
N VAL A 63 -6.35 -5.37 -2.18
CA VAL A 63 -6.07 -5.83 -0.81
C VAL A 63 -5.35 -7.17 -0.85
N THR A 64 -4.51 -7.44 0.16
CA THR A 64 -3.95 -8.78 0.37
C THR A 64 -5.05 -9.80 0.60
N PRO A 65 -4.83 -11.09 0.28
CA PRO A 65 -5.70 -12.16 0.75
C PRO A 65 -5.89 -12.07 2.26
N LYS A 66 -7.06 -12.49 2.76
CA LYS A 66 -7.33 -12.57 4.20
C LYS A 66 -6.25 -13.43 4.86
N CYS A 67 -5.51 -12.84 5.79
CA CYS A 67 -4.52 -13.52 6.61
C CYS A 67 -4.87 -13.34 8.09
N TYR A 68 -4.36 -14.23 8.94
CA TYR A 68 -4.48 -14.10 10.38
C TYR A 68 -3.25 -13.38 10.96
N ALA A 69 -3.45 -12.49 11.93
CA ALA A 69 -2.37 -11.70 12.51
C ALA A 69 -1.25 -12.58 13.08
N GLY A 70 -1.61 -13.72 13.70
CA GLY A 70 -0.63 -14.70 14.19
C GLY A 70 0.33 -15.19 13.10
N GLU A 71 -0.15 -15.43 11.87
CA GLU A 71 0.69 -15.86 10.75
C GLU A 71 1.63 -14.74 10.28
N ILE A 72 1.13 -13.50 10.23
CA ILE A 72 1.92 -12.33 9.82
C ILE A 72 3.06 -12.05 10.81
N MET A 73 2.79 -12.25 12.11
CA MET A 73 3.73 -12.02 13.19
C MET A 73 4.76 -13.14 13.35
N SER A 74 4.38 -14.40 13.14
CA SER A 74 5.22 -15.57 13.45
C SER A 74 5.98 -16.16 12.26
N LYS A 75 5.42 -16.15 11.03
CA LYS A 75 6.08 -16.74 9.85
C LYS A 75 7.27 -15.87 9.38
N PRO A 76 8.15 -16.36 8.49
CA PRO A 76 9.20 -15.52 7.90
C PRO A 76 8.62 -14.29 7.16
N LEU A 77 9.37 -13.19 7.07
CA LEU A 77 8.88 -11.95 6.42
C LEU A 77 8.46 -12.17 4.97
N SER A 78 9.12 -13.11 4.28
CA SER A 78 8.78 -13.56 2.93
C SER A 78 7.33 -14.05 2.81
N TYR A 79 6.71 -14.59 3.88
CA TYR A 79 5.30 -14.95 3.87
C TYR A 79 4.41 -13.72 3.64
N ALA A 80 4.59 -12.67 4.44
CA ALA A 80 3.85 -11.43 4.30
C ALA A 80 4.15 -10.73 2.95
N ALA A 81 5.43 -10.73 2.52
CA ALA A 81 5.81 -10.17 1.21
C ALA A 81 5.19 -10.93 0.04
N GLN A 82 5.05 -12.27 0.15
CA GLN A 82 4.35 -13.08 -0.82
C GLN A 82 2.86 -12.71 -0.91
N LYS A 83 2.19 -12.42 0.22
CA LYS A 83 0.79 -11.99 0.21
C LYS A 83 0.58 -10.63 -0.45
N VAL A 84 1.54 -9.72 -0.28
CA VAL A 84 1.57 -8.44 -1.01
C VAL A 84 1.76 -8.68 -2.51
N ARG A 85 2.68 -9.57 -2.88
CA ARG A 85 2.90 -9.96 -4.28
C ARG A 85 1.65 -10.56 -4.92
N GLU A 86 1.03 -11.55 -4.27
CA GLU A 86 -0.19 -12.21 -4.77
C GLU A 86 -1.29 -11.19 -5.09
N ALA A 87 -1.52 -10.23 -4.19
CA ALA A 87 -2.50 -9.17 -4.42
C ALA A 87 -2.09 -8.18 -5.52
N ASN A 88 -0.81 -7.87 -5.62
CA ASN A 88 -0.31 -7.01 -6.68
C ASN A 88 -0.44 -7.70 -8.04
N GLU A 89 -0.09 -8.97 -8.17
CA GLU A 89 -0.11 -9.73 -9.43
C GLU A 89 -1.54 -10.12 -9.86
N MET A 90 -2.48 -10.19 -8.93
CA MET A 90 -3.92 -10.38 -9.23
C MET A 90 -4.51 -9.28 -10.12
N VAL A 91 -3.97 -8.05 -10.06
CA VAL A 91 -4.46 -6.92 -10.87
C VAL A 91 -3.96 -7.04 -12.32
N SER A 92 -4.53 -8.00 -13.06
CA SER A 92 -4.28 -8.23 -14.49
C SER A 92 -5.20 -7.41 -15.39
N ASN A 93 -4.95 -7.40 -16.70
CA ASN A 93 -5.86 -6.80 -17.70
C ASN A 93 -7.30 -7.31 -17.54
N GLU A 94 -7.47 -8.63 -17.40
CA GLU A 94 -8.76 -9.31 -17.27
C GLU A 94 -9.46 -8.88 -15.98
N TYR A 95 -8.73 -8.81 -14.87
CA TYR A 95 -9.24 -8.31 -13.60
C TYR A 95 -9.72 -6.86 -13.73
N ILE A 96 -8.91 -5.99 -14.33
CA ILE A 96 -9.24 -4.56 -14.51
C ILE A 96 -10.50 -4.40 -15.38
N ARG A 97 -10.61 -5.15 -16.48
CA ARG A 97 -11.77 -5.11 -17.38
C ARG A 97 -13.03 -5.63 -16.70
N SER A 98 -12.94 -6.75 -15.98
CA SER A 98 -14.06 -7.30 -15.21
C SER A 98 -14.55 -6.34 -14.11
N GLN A 99 -13.64 -5.70 -13.38
CA GLN A 99 -14.00 -4.67 -12.39
C GLN A 99 -14.66 -3.45 -13.06
N SER A 100 -14.17 -3.05 -14.23
CA SER A 100 -14.76 -1.93 -14.98
C SER A 100 -16.17 -2.25 -15.47
N GLU A 101 -16.40 -3.47 -15.97
CA GLU A 101 -17.74 -3.93 -16.38
C GLU A 101 -18.70 -4.01 -15.19
N ALA A 102 -18.25 -4.52 -14.04
CA ALA A 102 -19.05 -4.54 -12.81
C ALA A 102 -19.42 -3.12 -12.35
N VAL A 103 -18.48 -2.18 -12.46
CA VAL A 103 -18.68 -0.76 -12.12
C VAL A 103 -19.63 -0.07 -13.10
N LEU A 104 -19.48 -0.30 -14.40
CA LEU A 104 -20.31 0.30 -15.44
C LEU A 104 -21.71 -0.33 -15.53
N GLY A 105 -21.85 -1.60 -15.10
CA GLY A 105 -23.12 -2.32 -15.04
C GLY A 105 -23.95 -2.03 -13.79
N GLN A 106 -23.39 -1.36 -12.79
CA GLN A 106 -24.13 -0.88 -11.63
C GLN A 106 -24.63 0.55 -11.89
N GLU A 107 -25.94 0.77 -11.85
CA GLU A 107 -26.58 2.10 -11.94
C GLU A 107 -26.21 3.08 -10.79
N HIS A 108 -25.22 2.76 -9.96
CA HIS A 108 -24.78 3.59 -8.84
C HIS A 108 -23.41 4.22 -9.08
N LEU A 109 -23.32 5.08 -10.10
CA LEU A 109 -22.28 6.11 -10.14
C LEU A 109 -22.23 6.91 -8.84
N ASP A 110 -23.37 7.04 -8.15
CA ASP A 110 -23.49 7.72 -6.86
C ASP A 110 -22.80 6.95 -5.72
N CYS A 111 -22.83 5.62 -5.66
CA CYS A 111 -22.08 4.87 -4.64
C CYS A 111 -20.57 4.94 -4.87
N ILE A 112 -20.12 4.96 -6.13
CA ILE A 112 -18.70 5.11 -6.48
C ILE A 112 -18.22 6.53 -6.18
N LYS A 113 -19.00 7.53 -6.61
CA LYS A 113 -18.79 8.94 -6.25
C LYS A 113 -18.75 9.12 -4.75
N ALA A 114 -19.69 8.52 -4.02
CA ALA A 114 -19.74 8.60 -2.57
C ALA A 114 -18.54 7.85 -1.94
N PHE A 115 -18.08 6.72 -2.47
CA PHE A 115 -16.85 6.07 -2.04
C PHE A 115 -15.61 6.97 -2.22
N PHE A 116 -15.46 7.60 -3.39
CA PHE A 116 -14.33 8.50 -3.68
C PHE A 116 -14.44 9.87 -2.97
N MET A 117 -15.66 10.34 -2.69
CA MET A 117 -15.94 11.57 -1.93
C MET A 117 -16.04 11.33 -0.42
N GLY A 118 -15.85 10.10 0.06
CA GLY A 118 -15.96 9.74 1.48
C GLY A 118 -17.38 9.80 2.08
N GLN A 119 -18.41 9.85 1.22
CA GLN A 119 -19.84 9.95 1.54
C GLN A 119 -20.62 8.63 1.35
N GLY A 120 -19.98 7.56 0.86
CA GLY A 120 -20.65 6.30 0.57
C GLY A 120 -20.96 5.54 1.86
N GLU A 121 -22.18 5.00 1.97
CA GLU A 121 -22.53 4.09 3.06
C GLU A 121 -21.40 3.07 3.29
N ARG A 122 -20.97 2.99 4.55
CA ARG A 122 -19.82 2.20 5.01
C ARG A 122 -20.09 0.68 4.91
N SER A 123 -20.20 0.16 3.71
CA SER A 123 -20.45 -1.25 3.43
C SER A 123 -19.74 -1.58 2.12
N LEU A 124 -18.42 -1.85 2.12
CA LEU A 124 -17.90 -3.22 2.16
C LEU A 124 -16.42 -3.30 2.63
N ALA A 125 -15.79 -2.17 2.99
CA ALA A 125 -14.46 -2.19 3.59
C ALA A 125 -14.59 -2.18 5.12
N HIS A 126 -14.50 -3.36 5.74
CA HIS A 126 -14.21 -3.48 7.17
C HIS A 126 -13.00 -2.58 7.51
N PHE A 127 -13.22 -1.55 8.32
CA PHE A 127 -12.24 -0.71 9.03
C PHE A 127 -10.91 -0.41 8.28
N PRO A 128 -10.72 0.80 7.70
CA PRO A 128 -9.48 1.17 7.01
C PRO A 128 -8.25 1.29 7.94
N GLY A 129 -8.46 1.40 9.25
CA GLY A 129 -7.41 1.39 10.27
C GLY A 129 -7.28 0.01 10.92
N ASN A 130 -6.97 -0.05 12.22
CA ASN A 130 -6.92 -1.29 13.02
C ASN A 130 -8.15 -2.21 12.77
N PRO A 131 -7.97 -3.49 12.38
CA PRO A 131 -6.73 -4.30 12.36
C PRO A 131 -5.91 -4.24 11.06
N ASN A 132 -6.33 -3.45 10.07
CA ASN A 132 -5.75 -3.34 8.75
C ASN A 132 -4.77 -2.16 8.63
N ILE A 133 -4.07 -2.04 7.50
CA ILE A 133 -3.24 -0.87 7.21
C ILE A 133 -3.29 -0.50 5.74
N GLN A 134 -3.40 0.79 5.44
CA GLN A 134 -3.30 1.30 4.08
C GLN A 134 -1.87 1.74 3.78
N ILE A 135 -1.32 1.32 2.65
CA ILE A 135 0.05 1.65 2.23
C ILE A 135 0.02 2.23 0.82
N THR A 136 0.73 3.33 0.62
CA THR A 136 0.90 3.99 -0.68
C THR A 136 2.37 4.10 -1.00
N SER A 137 2.74 3.82 -2.25
CA SER A 137 4.10 4.03 -2.75
C SER A 137 4.14 5.22 -3.69
N TRP A 138 5.03 6.17 -3.41
CA TRP A 138 5.41 7.26 -4.31
C TRP A 138 6.86 7.08 -4.80
N MET A 139 7.44 5.89 -4.65
CA MET A 139 8.83 5.62 -5.05
C MET A 139 9.08 5.75 -6.56
N ASN A 140 8.04 5.72 -7.38
CA ASN A 140 8.15 5.87 -8.84
C ASN A 140 7.76 7.28 -9.33
N LEU A 141 7.50 8.23 -8.42
CA LEU A 141 7.22 9.60 -8.80
C LEU A 141 8.52 10.39 -8.93
N PRO A 142 8.76 11.11 -10.04
CA PRO A 142 9.98 11.89 -10.27
C PRO A 142 9.96 13.22 -9.50
N VAL A 143 9.63 13.19 -8.21
CA VAL A 143 9.39 14.39 -7.40
C VAL A 143 10.67 15.21 -7.21
N TYR A 144 11.82 14.54 -7.09
CA TYR A 144 13.12 15.21 -6.94
C TYR A 144 13.73 15.65 -8.28
N GLU A 145 13.04 15.45 -9.41
CA GLU A 145 13.42 16.02 -10.71
C GLU A 145 12.87 17.44 -10.91
N ALA A 146 11.99 17.91 -10.02
CA ALA A 146 11.35 19.22 -10.11
C ALA A 146 12.32 20.36 -9.72
N ASP A 147 13.10 20.83 -10.69
CA ASP A 147 13.97 22.00 -10.55
C ASP A 147 13.37 23.21 -11.29
N PHE A 148 13.06 24.26 -10.53
CA PHE A 148 12.48 25.50 -11.05
C PHE A 148 13.53 26.61 -11.28
N GLY A 149 14.82 26.28 -11.20
CA GLY A 149 15.95 27.21 -11.34
C GLY A 149 16.66 27.55 -10.04
N TRP A 150 16.19 27.03 -8.90
CA TRP A 150 16.79 27.22 -7.57
C TRP A 150 17.31 25.92 -6.95
N GLY A 151 17.38 24.84 -7.74
CA GLY A 151 17.79 23.53 -7.30
C GLY A 151 16.61 22.59 -7.02
N LYS A 152 16.96 21.32 -6.80
CA LYS A 152 16.01 20.22 -6.57
C LYS A 152 15.40 20.30 -5.15
N PRO A 153 14.21 19.70 -4.94
CA PRO A 153 13.59 19.65 -3.63
C PRO A 153 14.45 18.89 -2.62
N ILE A 154 14.60 19.43 -1.40
CA ILE A 154 15.29 18.76 -0.29
C ILE A 154 14.41 17.75 0.44
N TYR A 155 13.09 17.83 0.28
CA TYR A 155 12.11 16.94 0.89
C TYR A 155 10.80 16.97 0.10
N PHE A 156 10.09 15.83 0.08
CA PHE A 156 8.74 15.72 -0.46
C PHE A 156 7.90 14.83 0.46
N GLY A 157 6.67 15.23 0.76
CA GLY A 157 5.82 14.50 1.70
C GLY A 157 4.38 14.97 1.71
N LEU A 158 3.59 14.42 2.64
CA LEU A 158 2.19 14.81 2.83
C LEU A 158 2.12 16.15 3.57
N GLY A 159 1.33 17.10 3.05
CA GLY A 159 1.06 18.38 3.71
C GLY A 159 -0.06 18.33 4.76
N TYR A 160 -0.64 17.16 5.06
CA TYR A 160 -1.73 17.00 6.01
C TYR A 160 -1.62 15.70 6.80
N VAL A 161 -2.20 15.70 8.00
CA VAL A 161 -2.33 14.51 8.86
C VAL A 161 -3.54 13.70 8.43
N ASN A 162 -3.37 12.40 8.21
CA ASN A 162 -4.49 11.53 7.89
C ASN A 162 -5.21 11.07 9.18
N SER A 163 -6.54 11.02 9.16
CA SER A 163 -7.34 10.52 10.29
C SER A 163 -7.32 8.98 10.42
N HIS A 164 -6.72 8.28 9.46
CA HIS A 164 -6.68 6.82 9.40
C HIS A 164 -5.23 6.29 9.39
N ASP A 165 -5.05 5.07 9.89
CA ASP A 165 -3.76 4.39 9.91
C ASP A 165 -3.26 4.14 8.47
N ARG A 166 -2.21 4.86 8.07
CA ARG A 166 -1.67 4.83 6.72
C ARG A 166 -0.17 5.03 6.71
N ALA A 167 0.53 4.26 5.89
CA ALA A 167 1.93 4.51 5.56
C ALA A 167 2.08 5.01 4.11
N LEU A 168 3.04 5.91 3.93
CA LEU A 168 3.50 6.39 2.63
C LEU A 168 4.99 6.07 2.51
N ILE A 169 5.37 5.40 1.41
CA ILE A 169 6.75 5.03 1.10
C ILE A 169 7.26 5.96 0.00
N LEU A 170 8.35 6.67 0.29
CA LEU A 170 8.99 7.67 -0.56
C LEU A 170 10.44 7.26 -0.83
N LEU A 171 11.00 7.73 -1.95
CA LEU A 171 12.45 7.74 -2.09
C LEU A 171 13.04 8.85 -1.23
N SER A 172 14.25 8.60 -0.77
CA SER A 172 15.05 9.61 -0.09
C SER A 172 15.65 10.60 -1.10
N PRO A 173 15.74 11.91 -0.78
CA PRO A 173 16.34 12.92 -1.66
C PRO A 173 17.82 12.68 -1.96
N GLU A 174 18.51 11.85 -1.17
CA GLU A 174 19.94 11.54 -1.26
C GLU A 174 20.31 10.75 -2.52
N GLY A 175 19.35 10.08 -3.17
CA GLY A 175 19.58 9.35 -4.41
C GLY A 175 20.36 8.03 -4.25
N ASP A 176 20.63 7.58 -3.03
CA ASP A 176 21.33 6.33 -2.70
C ASP A 176 20.42 5.09 -2.74
N GLY A 177 19.15 5.27 -3.09
CA GLY A 177 18.13 4.21 -3.13
C GLY A 177 17.45 3.93 -1.79
N SER A 178 17.80 4.66 -0.73
CA SER A 178 17.10 4.62 0.55
C SER A 178 15.67 5.16 0.44
N VAL A 179 14.88 4.89 1.49
CA VAL A 179 13.45 5.18 1.52
C VAL A 179 13.06 5.89 2.79
N ILE A 180 12.07 6.77 2.68
CA ILE A 180 11.41 7.41 3.82
C ILE A 180 10.02 6.77 3.97
N VAL A 181 9.71 6.29 5.17
CA VAL A 181 8.37 5.79 5.53
C VAL A 181 7.69 6.82 6.43
N SER A 182 6.73 7.55 5.87
CA SER A 182 5.86 8.44 6.64
C SER A 182 4.63 7.65 7.10
N ILE A 183 4.45 7.51 8.41
CA ILE A 183 3.34 6.73 8.98
C ILE A 183 2.42 7.60 9.85
N HIS A 184 1.13 7.54 9.55
CA HIS A 184 0.05 7.95 10.45
C HIS A 184 -0.46 6.70 11.14
N PHE A 185 -0.48 6.71 12.47
CA PHE A 185 -0.84 5.56 13.28
C PHE A 185 -1.47 6.00 14.59
N GLN A 186 -2.31 5.16 15.18
CA GLN A 186 -2.90 5.35 16.51
C GLN A 186 -1.82 5.71 17.55
N ILE A 187 -2.02 6.83 18.26
CA ILE A 187 -1.08 7.36 19.26
C ILE A 187 -0.68 6.30 20.28
N ALA A 188 -1.66 5.52 20.77
CA ALA A 188 -1.46 4.46 21.75
C ALA A 188 -0.42 3.41 21.33
N HIS A 189 -0.26 3.17 20.03
CA HIS A 189 0.60 2.10 19.50
C HIS A 189 1.85 2.65 18.79
N MET A 190 1.96 3.97 18.57
CA MET A 190 3.02 4.56 17.76
C MET A 190 4.43 4.32 18.31
N GLN A 191 4.63 4.42 19.63
CA GLN A 191 5.96 4.21 20.21
C GLN A 191 6.42 2.74 20.08
N LEU A 192 5.51 1.80 20.32
CA LEU A 192 5.79 0.37 20.14
C LEU A 192 6.03 0.04 18.66
N PHE A 193 5.25 0.62 17.75
CA PHE A 193 5.47 0.48 16.31
C PHE A 193 6.88 0.94 15.93
N LYS A 194 7.30 2.14 16.36
CA LYS A 194 8.64 2.67 16.06
C LYS A 194 9.74 1.74 16.56
N LYS A 195 9.63 1.28 17.81
CA LYS A 195 10.58 0.34 18.41
C LYS A 195 10.71 -0.93 17.55
N LEU A 196 9.58 -1.58 17.26
CA LEU A 196 9.53 -2.81 16.47
C LEU A 196 10.06 -2.59 15.04
N PHE A 197 9.72 -1.47 14.42
CA PHE A 197 10.13 -1.15 13.06
C PHE A 197 11.66 -1.12 12.90
N TYR A 198 12.40 -0.57 13.87
CA TYR A 198 13.86 -0.53 13.82
C TYR A 198 14.52 -1.78 14.42
N GLU A 199 13.99 -2.35 15.50
CA GLU A 199 14.57 -3.55 16.12
C GLU A 199 14.41 -4.80 15.26
N ASP A 200 13.23 -5.04 14.69
CA ASP A 200 13.03 -6.17 13.79
C ASP A 200 13.77 -5.97 12.46
N TYR A 201 14.02 -4.72 12.04
CA TYR A 201 14.86 -4.42 10.87
C TYR A 201 16.32 -4.85 11.07
N SER A 202 16.88 -4.66 12.28
CA SER A 202 18.26 -5.07 12.58
C SER A 202 18.51 -6.59 12.57
N LYS A 203 17.44 -7.39 12.48
CA LYS A 203 17.48 -8.87 12.48
C LYS A 203 17.19 -9.47 11.10
N LEU A 204 16.88 -8.65 10.09
CA LEU A 204 16.67 -9.04 8.69
C LEU A 204 17.98 -9.07 7.93
#